data_AF-A0A3C0B8Y3-F1
#
_entry.id   AF-A0A3C0B8Y3-F1
#
_cell.length_a   1.000
_cell.length_b   1.000
_cell.length_c   1.000
_cell.angle_alpha   90.00
_cell.angle_beta   90.00
_cell.angle_gamma   90.00
#
_symmetry.space_group_name_H-M   'P 1'
#
loop_
_entity.id
_entity.type
_entity.pdbx_description
1 polymer ?
#
loop_
_entity_poly.entity_id
_entity_poly.type
_entity_poly.pdbx_seq_one_letter_code
_entity_poly.pdbx_strand_id
1 'polypeptide(L)' 'DGVYYNPAGLTWLKQGFHISVNNQYIVQNRNIKTTFPNLNRSEFEGGVVAPFFPSVYAVYKMDKFA' A
#
# COMPACT_ATOMS: atom_id res chain seq x y z
N ASP A 1 -5.08 5.21 -5.12
CA ASP A 1 -4.14 4.56 -6.05
C ASP A 1 -3.83 5.27 -7.37
N GLY A 2 -4.75 5.92 -8.09
CA GLY A 2 -4.34 6.65 -9.31
C GLY A 2 -3.28 7.75 -9.09
N VAL A 3 -3.37 8.50 -7.98
CA VAL A 3 -2.46 9.63 -7.67
C VAL A 3 -1.05 9.20 -7.32
N TYR A 4 -0.94 8.08 -6.60
CA TYR A 4 0.32 7.64 -6.00
C TYR A 4 1.00 6.54 -6.83
N TYR A 5 0.24 5.79 -7.62
CA TYR A 5 0.74 4.67 -8.42
C TYR A 5 0.98 5.04 -9.90
N ASN A 6 0.12 5.88 -10.50
CA ASN A 6 0.25 6.30 -11.90
C ASN A 6 -0.51 7.61 -12.19
N PRO A 7 0.14 8.77 -12.02
CA PRO A 7 -0.47 10.10 -12.19
C PRO A 7 -1.14 10.31 -13.56
N ALA A 8 -0.69 9.61 -14.61
CA ALA A 8 -1.27 9.70 -15.95
C ALA A 8 -2.74 9.20 -16.00
N GLY A 9 -3.14 8.29 -15.11
CA GLY A 9 -4.53 7.81 -15.01
C GLY A 9 -5.51 8.86 -14.49
N LEU A 10 -5.01 9.92 -13.83
CA LEU A 10 -5.84 11.04 -13.37
C LEU A 10 -6.43 11.83 -14.54
N THR A 11 -5.79 11.79 -15.71
CA THR A 11 -6.30 12.41 -16.95
C THR A 11 -7.59 11.75 -17.47
N TRP A 12 -8.00 10.59 -16.96
CA TRP A 12 -9.24 9.91 -17.34
C TRP A 12 -10.41 10.21 -16.38
N LEU A 13 -10.16 10.87 -15.24
CA LEU A 13 -11.20 11.28 -14.30
C LEU A 13 -12.09 12.38 -14.91
N LYS A 14 -13.34 12.51 -14.48
CA LYS A 14 -14.18 13.67 -14.87
C LYS A 14 -13.60 14.95 -14.24
N GLN A 15 -13.81 16.10 -14.88
CA GLN A 15 -13.39 17.38 -14.30
C GLN A 15 -14.03 17.61 -12.93
N GLY A 16 -13.29 18.22 -12.01
CA GLY A 16 -13.75 18.50 -10.66
C GLY A 16 -12.85 17.95 -9.55
N PHE A 17 -13.34 18.07 -8.31
CA PHE A 17 -12.64 17.64 -7.10
C PHE A 17 -13.01 16.20 -6.75
N HIS A 18 -12.00 15.35 -6.55
CA HIS A 18 -12.15 13.95 -6.20
C HIS A 18 -11.42 13.68 -4.89
N ILE A 19 -12.14 13.12 -3.90
CA ILE A 19 -11.57 12.63 -2.65
C ILE A 19 -11.78 11.12 -2.61
N SER A 20 -10.73 10.39 -2.29
CA SER A 20 -10.79 8.96 -2.02
C SER A 20 -10.24 8.69 -0.63
N VAL A 21 -11.06 8.07 0.20
CA VAL A 21 -10.66 7.53 1.50
C VAL A 21 -10.72 6.02 1.40
N ASN A 22 -9.63 5.36 1.75
CA ASN A 22 -9.52 3.92 1.75
C ASN A 22 -8.90 3.46 3.08
N ASN A 23 -9.25 2.26 3.53
CA ASN A 23 -8.58 1.60 4.63
C ASN A 23 -8.17 0.21 4.18
N GLN A 24 -6.89 -0.12 4.33
CA GLN A 24 -6.37 -1.43 4.01
C GLN A 24 -6.11 -2.22 5.30
N TYR A 25 -6.48 -3.50 5.27
CA TYR A 25 -6.13 -4.47 6.30
C TYR A 25 -4.97 -5.30 5.78
N ILE A 26 -3.79 -5.20 6.41
CA ILE A 26 -2.56 -5.82 5.93
C ILE A 26 -2.14 -6.93 6.88
N VAL A 27 -1.93 -8.13 6.32
CA VAL A 27 -1.32 -9.27 7.00
C VAL A 27 -0.13 -9.72 6.19
N GLN A 28 1.04 -9.79 6.82
CA GLN A 28 2.26 -10.28 6.20
C GLN A 28 2.95 -11.27 7.11
N ASN A 29 3.13 -12.49 6.63
CA ASN A 29 3.91 -13.52 7.31
C ASN A 29 5.28 -13.62 6.62
N ARG A 30 6.35 -13.58 7.41
CA ARG A 30 7.72 -13.74 6.95
C ARG A 30 8.36 -14.93 7.66
N ASN A 31 8.65 -15.97 6.89
CA ASN A 31 9.43 -17.10 7.37
C ASN A 31 10.91 -16.89 7.05
N ILE A 32 11.75 -16.92 8.08
CA ILE A 32 13.21 -16.80 7.98
C ILE A 32 13.79 -18.15 8.38
N LYS A 33 14.49 -18.79 7.43
CA LYS A 33 15.23 -20.03 7.67
C LYS A 33 16.72 -19.73 7.72
N THR A 34 17.40 -20.27 8.73
CA THR A 34 18.86 -20.22 8.85
C THR A 34 19.47 -21.58 8.53
N THR A 35 20.67 -21.56 7.93
CA THR A 35 21.51 -22.74 7.70
C THR A 35 22.67 -22.83 8.69
N PHE A 36 22.72 -21.94 9.69
CA PHE A 36 23.82 -21.89 10.65
C PHE A 36 23.77 -23.10 11.61
N PRO A 37 24.81 -23.95 11.65
CA PRO A 37 24.75 -25.25 12.33
C PRO A 37 24.60 -25.17 13.85
N ASN A 38 25.02 -24.08 14.48
CA ASN A 38 25.02 -23.94 15.94
C ASN A 38 23.83 -23.10 16.46
N LEU A 39 22.86 -22.74 15.62
CA LEU A 39 21.67 -22.03 16.08
C LEU A 39 20.62 -23.05 16.58
N ASN A 40 20.21 -22.90 17.84
CA ASN A 40 19.24 -23.80 18.49
C ASN A 40 17.86 -23.83 17.80
N ARG A 41 17.53 -22.80 17.01
CA ARG A 41 16.28 -22.71 16.24
C ARG A 41 16.60 -22.32 14.81
N SER A 42 16.18 -23.16 13.86
CA SER A 42 16.47 -22.98 12.42
C SER A 42 15.41 -22.17 11.67
N GLU A 43 14.21 -22.04 12.22
CA GLU A 43 13.08 -21.35 11.58
C GLU A 43 12.46 -20.31 12.51
N PHE A 44 12.28 -19.11 11.98
CA PHE A 44 11.63 -17.99 12.64
C PHE A 44 10.48 -17.49 11.78
N GLU A 45 9.26 -17.59 12.31
CA GLU A 45 8.10 -16.98 11.70
C GLU A 45 7.82 -15.64 12.39
N GLY A 46 7.90 -14.56 11.62
CA GLY A 46 7.49 -13.23 12.04
C GLY A 46 6.20 -12.85 11.31
N GLY A 47 5.14 -12.59 12.06
CA GLY A 47 3.89 -12.04 11.53
C GLY A 47 3.80 -10.54 11.79
N VAL A 48 3.42 -9.78 10.78
CA VAL A 48 3.05 -8.37 10.89
C VAL A 48 1.57 -8.24 10.53
N VAL A 49 0.78 -7.66 11.44
CA VAL A 49 -0.64 -7.38 11.23
C VAL A 49 -0.85 -5.88 11.44
N ALA A 50 -1.28 -5.20 10.39
CA ALA A 50 -1.71 -3.80 10.44
C ALA A 50 -3.20 -3.74 10.11
N PRO A 51 -4.07 -3.81 11.13
CA PRO A 51 -5.52 -3.90 10.93
C PRO A 51 -6.13 -2.57 10.48
N PHE A 52 -5.41 -1.47 10.68
CA PHE A 52 -5.85 -0.13 10.31
C PHE A 52 -4.72 0.57 9.55
N PHE A 53 -4.82 0.59 8.22
CA PHE A 53 -3.90 1.30 7.34
C PHE A 53 -4.69 2.26 6.44
N PRO A 54 -5.09 3.44 6.95
CA PRO A 54 -5.88 4.40 6.20
C PRO A 54 -5.01 5.11 5.15
N SER A 55 -5.59 5.34 3.98
CA SER A 55 -5.03 6.20 2.95
C SER A 55 -6.08 7.20 2.48
N VAL A 56 -5.65 8.45 2.33
CA VAL A 56 -6.48 9.55 1.87
C VAL A 56 -5.80 10.15 0.66
N TYR A 57 -6.56 10.25 -0.44
CA TYR A 57 -6.12 10.86 -1.68
C TYR A 57 -7.09 11.97 -2.06
N ALA A 58 -6.56 13.14 -2.41
CA ALA A 58 -7.34 14.24 -2.96
C ALA A 58 -6.72 14.66 -4.30
N VAL A 59 -7.57 14.86 -5.30
CA VAL A 59 -7.18 15.28 -6.66
C VAL A 59 -8.12 16.37 -7.11
N TYR A 60 -7.56 17.37 -7.78
CA TYR A 60 -8.34 18.41 -8.42
C TYR A 60 -7.98 18.44 -9.91
N LYS A 61 -8.93 18.03 -10.76
CA LYS A 61 -8.73 17.97 -12.21
C LYS A 61 -9.35 19.19 -12.90
N MET A 62 -8.51 19.97 -13.59
CA MET A 62 -8.89 21.10 -14.44
C MET A 62 -8.39 20.90 -15.87
N ASP A 63 -9.30 20.70 -16.83
CA ASP A 63 -9.00 20.53 -18.26
C ASP A 63 -7.77 19.65 -18.57
N LYS A 64 -6.63 20.25 -18.91
CA LYS A 64 -5.37 19.57 -19.28
C LYS A 64 -4.43 19.29 -18.10
N PHE A 65 -4.81 19.68 -16.88
CA PHE A 65 -4.02 19.54 -15.67
C PHE A 65 -4.74 18.66 -14.64
N ALA A 66 -4.03 17.69 -14.10
CA ALA A 66 -4.49 16.75 -13.07
C ALA A 66 -3.31 16.34 -12.19
#